data_AF-A0A6G2II82-F1
#
_entry.id   AF-A0A6G2II82-F1
#
_cell.length_a   1.000
_cell.length_b   1.000
_cell.length_c   1.000
_cell.angle_alpha   90.00
_cell.angle_beta   90.00
_cell.angle_gamma   90.00
#
_symmetry.space_group_name_H-M   'P 1'
#
loop_
_entity.id
_entity.type
_entity.pdbx_description
1 polymer ?
#
loop_
_entity_poly.entity_id
_entity_poly.type
_entity_poly.pdbx_seq_one_letter_code
_entity_poly.pdbx_strand_id
1 'polypeptide(L)'
;MAGPGLPGPDSAADILLVPQHPRTGAAWQPSGSVPTVSLAADVWTQLAFPSERLPVPATGGLPDGVLRDDPLPMRPHQLFRPASGPFLRTLARLPAVRQPWLRRIYDRVCDHPYSHPF
;
A
#
# COMPACT_ATOMS: atom_id res chain seq x y z
N MET A 1 -7.99 -21.45 -2.50
CA MET A 1 -9.16 -21.04 -3.32
C MET A 1 -9.60 -22.24 -4.16
N ALA A 2 -10.89 -22.41 -4.42
CA ALA A 2 -11.39 -23.43 -5.34
C ALA A 2 -12.57 -22.89 -6.15
N GLY A 3 -12.62 -23.20 -7.44
CA GLY A 3 -13.69 -22.71 -8.32
C GLY A 3 -13.31 -22.70 -9.80
N PRO A 4 -14.18 -22.14 -10.65
CA PRO A 4 -13.98 -22.07 -12.10
C PRO A 4 -12.67 -21.37 -12.46
N GLY A 5 -11.92 -21.95 -13.40
CA GLY A 5 -10.68 -21.34 -13.90
C GLY A 5 -9.47 -21.45 -12.97
N LEU A 6 -9.59 -22.11 -11.82
CA LEU A 6 -8.46 -22.46 -10.96
C LEU A 6 -8.11 -23.96 -11.12
N PRO A 7 -6.83 -24.34 -10.91
CA PRO A 7 -6.48 -25.74 -10.72
C PRO A 7 -7.21 -26.33 -9.51
N GLY A 8 -7.25 -27.67 -9.41
CA GLY A 8 -7.87 -28.37 -8.28
C GLY A 8 -7.34 -27.85 -6.92
N PRO A 9 -8.16 -27.93 -5.86
CA PRO A 9 -7.80 -27.39 -4.55
C PRO A 9 -6.50 -28.00 -4.04
N ASP A 10 -5.65 -27.15 -3.45
CA ASP A 10 -4.44 -27.59 -2.75
C ASP A 10 -4.82 -28.55 -1.62
N SER A 11 -4.19 -29.73 -1.57
CA SER A 11 -4.46 -30.77 -0.59
C SER A 11 -4.05 -30.35 0.83
N ALA A 12 -3.26 -29.29 0.99
CA ALA A 12 -2.84 -28.75 2.28
C ALA A 12 -3.77 -27.66 2.85
N ALA A 13 -4.86 -27.29 2.17
CA ALA A 13 -5.73 -26.22 2.65
C ALA A 13 -6.68 -26.68 3.76
N ASP A 14 -6.69 -25.98 4.90
CA ASP A 14 -7.63 -26.24 6.01
C ASP A 14 -9.08 -25.79 5.70
N ILE A 15 -9.24 -24.78 4.85
CA ILE A 15 -10.53 -24.22 4.42
C ILE A 15 -10.48 -23.83 2.95
N LEU A 16 -11.57 -24.09 2.20
CA LEU A 16 -11.71 -23.68 0.81
C LEU A 16 -12.74 -22.55 0.65
N LEU A 17 -12.30 -21.43 0.09
CA LEU A 17 -13.18 -20.36 -0.37
C LEU A 17 -13.68 -20.67 -1.78
N VAL A 18 -15.01 -20.71 -1.94
CA VAL A 18 -15.70 -21.11 -3.17
C VAL A 18 -16.70 -20.04 -3.62
N PRO A 19 -16.97 -19.88 -4.92
CA PRO A 19 -17.93 -18.91 -5.40
C PRO A 19 -19.37 -19.40 -5.20
N GLN A 20 -20.25 -18.47 -4.86
CA GLN A 20 -21.69 -18.62 -4.92
C GLN A 20 -22.19 -18.34 -6.34
N HIS A 21 -23.11 -19.14 -6.85
CA HIS A 21 -23.72 -18.92 -8.15
C HIS A 21 -24.60 -17.65 -8.10
N PRO A 22 -24.35 -16.64 -8.95
CA PRO A 22 -24.94 -15.30 -8.80
C PRO A 22 -26.46 -15.27 -8.99
N ARG A 23 -27.04 -16.25 -9.69
CA ARG A 23 -28.50 -16.32 -9.93
C ARG A 23 -29.23 -17.19 -8.91
N THR A 24 -28.58 -18.24 -8.41
CA THR A 24 -29.26 -19.28 -7.60
C THR A 24 -28.79 -19.29 -6.15
N GLY A 25 -27.71 -18.59 -5.82
CA GLY A 25 -27.09 -18.63 -4.51
C GLY A 25 -26.42 -19.97 -4.16
N ALA A 26 -26.40 -20.93 -5.09
CA ALA A 26 -25.80 -22.24 -4.85
C ALA A 26 -24.27 -22.11 -4.72
N ALA A 27 -23.69 -22.65 -3.65
CA ALA A 27 -22.25 -22.70 -3.50
C ALA A 27 -21.62 -23.72 -4.46
N TRP A 28 -20.50 -23.36 -5.07
CA TRP A 28 -19.69 -24.30 -5.86
C TRP A 28 -19.20 -25.47 -5.01
N GLN A 29 -19.26 -26.69 -5.54
CA GLN A 29 -18.93 -27.92 -4.82
C GLN A 29 -17.55 -28.44 -5.29
N PRO A 30 -16.47 -28.23 -4.53
CA PRO A 30 -15.17 -28.79 -4.84
C PRO A 30 -15.16 -30.31 -4.55
N SER A 31 -14.35 -31.05 -5.29
CA SER A 31 -14.09 -32.47 -4.98
C SER A 31 -13.22 -32.56 -3.72
N GLY A 32 -13.78 -33.07 -2.62
CA GLY A 32 -13.04 -33.24 -1.36
C GLY A 32 -13.93 -33.06 -0.13
N SER A 33 -13.36 -33.30 1.05
CA SER A 33 -14.05 -33.16 2.34
C SER A 33 -13.62 -31.92 3.14
N VAL A 34 -12.82 -31.03 2.53
CA VAL A 34 -12.32 -29.82 3.20
C VAL A 34 -13.50 -28.87 3.44
N PRO A 35 -13.64 -28.28 4.64
CA PRO A 35 -14.67 -27.29 4.93
C PRO A 35 -14.68 -26.14 3.92
N THR A 36 -15.86 -25.81 3.40
CA THR A 36 -16.04 -24.77 2.38
C THR A 36 -16.75 -23.54 2.93
N VAL A 37 -16.25 -22.35 2.60
CA VAL A 37 -16.93 -21.08 2.84
C VAL A 37 -17.30 -20.46 1.51
N SER A 38 -18.58 -20.14 1.35
CA SER A 38 -19.09 -19.57 0.11
C SER A 38 -19.03 -18.04 0.15
N LEU A 39 -18.54 -17.45 -0.94
CA LEU A 39 -18.45 -16.00 -1.15
C LEU A 39 -19.23 -15.59 -2.38
N ALA A 40 -19.79 -14.38 -2.39
CA ALA A 40 -20.39 -13.80 -3.59
C ALA A 40 -19.41 -13.87 -4.78
N ALA A 41 -19.93 -14.17 -5.98
CA ALA A 41 -19.11 -14.49 -7.15
C ALA A 41 -18.09 -13.40 -7.49
N ASP A 42 -18.48 -12.14 -7.35
CA ASP A 42 -17.65 -10.95 -7.58
C ASP A 42 -16.51 -10.83 -6.56
N VAL A 43 -16.83 -10.99 -5.27
CA VAL A 43 -15.83 -11.00 -4.18
C VAL A 43 -14.84 -12.15 -4.36
N TRP A 44 -15.35 -13.35 -4.65
CA TRP A 44 -14.50 -14.50 -4.90
C TRP A 44 -13.58 -14.29 -6.10
N THR A 45 -14.09 -13.71 -7.21
CA THR A 45 -13.32 -13.44 -8.43
C THR A 45 -12.16 -12.49 -8.15
N GLN A 46 -12.37 -11.43 -7.36
CA GLN A 46 -11.31 -10.49 -6.98
C GLN A 46 -10.18 -11.15 -6.19
N LEU A 47 -10.53 -12.09 -5.30
CA LEU A 47 -9.55 -12.82 -4.49
C LEU A 47 -8.84 -13.94 -5.27
N ALA A 48 -9.58 -14.63 -6.15
CA ALA A 48 -9.06 -15.74 -6.95
C ALA A 48 -8.16 -15.26 -8.09
N PHE A 49 -8.47 -14.09 -8.65
CA PHE A 49 -7.74 -13.48 -9.76
C PHE A 49 -7.33 -12.06 -9.38
N PRO A 50 -6.38 -11.91 -8.44
CA PRO A 50 -5.95 -10.60 -8.00
C PRO A 50 -5.40 -9.81 -9.19
N SER A 51 -6.05 -8.68 -9.48
CA SER A 51 -5.52 -7.72 -10.45
C SER A 51 -4.27 -7.07 -9.84
N GLU A 52 -3.16 -7.03 -10.58
CA GLU A 52 -1.93 -6.30 -10.17
C GLU A 52 -2.16 -4.79 -9.99
N ARG A 53 -3.35 -4.29 -10.34
CA ARG A 53 -3.77 -2.93 -10.02
C ARG A 53 -3.98 -2.85 -8.52
N LEU A 54 -2.92 -2.48 -7.82
CA LEU A 54 -3.00 -1.87 -6.50
C LEU A 54 -4.17 -0.88 -6.52
N PRO A 55 -5.10 -0.92 -5.54
CA PRO A 55 -6.04 0.18 -5.39
C PRO A 55 -5.18 1.44 -5.30
N VAL A 56 -5.26 2.26 -6.35
CA VAL A 56 -4.54 3.52 -6.38
C VAL A 56 -4.94 4.21 -5.09
N PRO A 57 -3.99 4.60 -4.22
CA PRO A 57 -4.36 5.30 -3.01
C PRO A 57 -5.27 6.46 -3.41
N ALA A 58 -6.33 6.70 -2.62
CA ALA A 58 -7.24 7.83 -2.79
C ALA A 58 -6.53 9.17 -2.46
N THR A 59 -5.31 9.35 -2.99
CA THR A 59 -4.59 10.61 -3.11
C THR A 59 -5.12 11.45 -4.26
N GLY A 60 -5.94 10.88 -5.16
CA GLY A 60 -6.84 11.65 -6.01
C GLY A 60 -7.99 12.20 -5.16
N GLY A 61 -8.19 13.51 -5.17
CA GLY A 61 -9.26 14.19 -4.46
C GLY A 61 -10.64 13.55 -4.74
N LEU A 62 -11.57 13.79 -3.82
CA LEU A 62 -12.93 13.29 -3.95
C LEU A 62 -13.60 13.88 -5.21
N PRO A 63 -14.45 13.12 -5.93
CA PRO A 63 -15.22 13.66 -7.05
C PRO A 63 -16.09 14.85 -6.61
N ASP A 64 -16.34 15.78 -7.54
CA ASP A 64 -17.22 16.93 -7.29
C ASP A 64 -18.59 16.48 -6.78
N GLY A 65 -19.05 17.08 -5.68
CA GLY A 65 -20.35 16.81 -5.07
C GLY A 65 -20.37 15.71 -4.00
N VAL A 66 -19.25 15.04 -3.73
CA VAL A 66 -19.12 14.13 -2.58
C VAL A 66 -18.56 14.93 -1.39
N LEU A 67 -19.11 14.76 -0.19
CA LEU A 67 -18.54 15.30 1.05
C LEU A 67 -17.79 14.18 1.78
N ARG A 68 -16.62 14.48 2.37
CA ARG A 68 -16.02 13.59 3.37
C ARG A 68 -16.59 13.92 4.75
N ASP A 69 -16.99 12.89 5.49
CA ASP A 69 -17.37 13.01 6.89
C ASP A 69 -16.14 13.30 7.79
N ASP A 70 -14.96 12.84 7.37
CA ASP A 70 -13.71 13.11 8.06
C ASP A 70 -13.08 14.44 7.60
N PRO A 71 -12.66 15.31 8.53
CA PRO A 71 -11.90 16.49 8.17
C PRO A 71 -10.60 16.08 7.47
N LEU A 72 -10.23 16.82 6.42
CA LEU A 72 -8.94 16.63 5.77
C LEU A 72 -7.83 16.72 6.83
N PRO A 73 -6.80 15.87 6.76
CA PRO A 73 -5.66 15.99 7.66
C PRO A 73 -5.08 17.39 7.52
N MET A 74 -4.68 17.99 8.64
CA MET A 74 -4.00 19.28 8.65
C MET A 74 -2.83 19.23 7.67
N ARG A 75 -2.90 20.07 6.63
CA ARG A 75 -1.79 20.20 5.68
C ARG A 75 -0.66 20.92 6.40
N PRO A 76 0.59 20.44 6.31
CA PRO A 76 1.71 21.12 6.93
C PRO A 76 1.86 22.52 6.33
N HIS A 77 1.95 23.54 7.19
CA HIS A 77 2.15 24.94 6.78
C HIS A 77 3.58 25.23 6.29
N GLN A 78 4.48 24.25 6.38
CA GLN A 78 5.88 24.39 6.03
C GLN A 78 6.35 23.15 5.27
N LEU A 79 7.32 23.35 4.38
CA LEU A 79 8.01 22.25 3.72
C LEU A 79 8.75 21.38 4.74
N PHE A 80 8.92 20.11 4.40
CA PHE A 80 9.74 19.20 5.17
C PHE A 80 11.17 19.75 5.28
N ARG A 81 11.70 19.84 6.50
CA ARG A 81 13.08 20.25 6.77
C ARG A 81 13.76 19.21 7.64
N PRO A 82 15.00 18.82 7.33
CA PRO A 82 15.74 17.92 8.21
C PRO A 82 16.02 18.61 9.55
N ALA A 83 15.94 17.85 10.64
CA ALA A 83 16.47 18.30 11.92
C ALA A 83 18.01 18.47 11.77
N SER A 84 18.49 19.71 11.81
CA SER A 84 19.87 20.06 11.48
C SER A 84 20.91 19.26 12.27
N GLY A 85 20.72 19.08 13.58
CA GLY A 85 21.63 18.31 14.44
C GLY A 85 21.79 16.85 14.02
N PRO A 86 20.71 16.03 14.03
CA PRO A 86 20.77 14.64 13.58
C PRO A 86 21.22 14.47 12.13
N PHE A 87 20.83 15.40 11.26
CA PHE A 87 21.20 15.38 9.84
C PHE A 87 22.70 15.59 9.63
N LEU A 88 23.29 16.63 10.25
CA LEU A 88 24.73 16.89 10.19
C LEU A 88 25.54 15.74 10.82
N ARG A 89 25.06 15.19 11.94
CA ARG A 89 25.71 14.01 12.58
C ARG A 89 25.72 12.79 11.67
N THR A 90 24.64 12.57 10.93
CA THR A 90 24.55 11.47 9.96
C THR A 90 25.50 11.71 8.79
N LEU A 91 25.49 12.91 8.21
CA LEU A 91 26.39 13.28 7.12
C LEU A 91 27.86 13.13 7.49
N ALA A 92 28.27 13.60 8.68
CA ALA A 92 29.66 13.51 9.14
C ALA A 92 30.19 12.07 9.28
N ARG A 93 29.28 11.09 9.44
CA ARG A 93 29.64 9.66 9.55
C ARG A 93 29.74 8.95 8.19
N LEU A 94 29.25 9.56 7.12
CA LEU A 94 29.34 8.99 5.77
C LEU A 94 30.73 9.29 5.18
N PRO A 95 31.51 8.29 4.74
CA PRO A 95 32.77 8.54 4.05
C PRO A 95 32.61 9.41 2.80
N ALA A 96 31.45 9.30 2.14
CA ALA A 96 31.05 10.10 0.99
C ALA A 96 30.95 11.61 1.28
N VAL A 97 30.90 12.04 2.55
CA VAL A 97 30.89 13.47 2.91
C VAL A 97 32.15 14.20 2.48
N ARG A 98 33.24 13.45 2.20
CA ARG A 98 34.47 13.97 1.61
C ARG A 98 34.32 14.32 0.12
N GLN A 99 33.28 13.82 -0.54
CA GLN A 99 33.01 14.18 -1.93
C GLN A 99 32.54 15.63 -2.01
N PRO A 100 33.03 16.43 -2.99
CA PRO A 100 32.78 17.88 -3.03
C PRO A 100 31.30 18.28 -3.02
N TRP A 101 30.43 17.49 -3.66
CA TRP A 101 29.01 17.79 -3.74
C TRP A 101 28.29 17.59 -2.40
N LEU A 102 28.62 16.54 -1.65
CA LEU A 102 28.00 16.24 -0.36
C LEU A 102 28.60 17.13 0.75
N ARG A 103 29.89 17.46 0.64
CA ARG A 103 30.53 18.45 1.50
C ARG A 103 29.85 19.82 1.40
N ARG A 104 29.51 20.25 0.18
CA ARG A 104 28.78 21.51 -0.07
C ARG A 104 27.40 21.54 0.60
N ILE A 105 26.72 20.39 0.67
CA ILE A 105 25.44 20.26 1.39
C ILE A 105 25.67 20.35 2.89
N TYR A 106 26.67 19.64 3.42
CA TYR A 106 27.03 19.70 4.83
C TYR A 106 27.35 21.13 5.29
N ASP A 107 28.23 21.83 4.57
CA ASP A 107 28.66 23.18 4.94
C ASP A 107 27.47 24.17 4.87
N ARG A 108 26.63 24.10 3.82
CA ARG A 108 25.41 24.93 3.71
C ARG A 108 24.49 24.80 4.92
N VAL A 109 24.31 23.59 5.44
CA VAL A 109 23.38 23.30 6.54
C VAL A 109 23.99 23.62 7.89
N CYS A 110 25.31 23.53 7.98
CA CYS A 110 26.06 24.00 9.13
C CYS A 110 25.95 25.53 9.27
N ASP A 111 26.08 26.26 8.16
CA ASP A 111 26.03 27.72 8.14
C ASP A 111 24.59 28.26 8.27
N HIS A 112 23.62 27.58 7.65
CA HIS A 112 22.22 28.00 7.60
C HIS A 112 21.25 26.83 7.86
N PRO A 113 21.12 26.37 9.11
CA PRO A 113 20.36 25.17 9.47
C PRO A 113 18.85 25.23 9.15
N TYR A 114 18.30 26.42 8.90
CA TYR A 114 16.88 26.65 8.62
C TYR A 114 16.63 27.41 7.32
N SER A 115 17.64 27.58 6.45
CA SER A 115 17.42 28.19 5.13
C SER A 115 16.67 27.23 4.22
N HIS A 116 15.67 27.75 3.51
CA HIS A 116 15.20 27.12 2.27
C HIS A 116 16.34 27.14 1.23
N PRO A 117 16.50 26.13 0.34
CA PRO A 117 15.81 24.85 0.23
C PRO A 117 16.76 23.69 0.56
N PHE A 118 16.31 22.78 1.40
CA PHE A 118 16.19 21.43 0.85
C PHE A 118 14.88 21.38 0.09
#